data_AF-A0A3D3K0G0-F1
#
_entry.id   AF-A0A3D3K0G0-F1
#
_cell.length_a   1.000
_cell.length_b   1.000
_cell.length_c   1.000
_cell.angle_alpha   90.00
_cell.angle_beta   90.00
_cell.angle_gamma   90.00
#
_symmetry.space_group_name_H-M   'P 1'
#
loop_
_entity.id
_entity.type
_entity.pdbx_description
1 polymer ?
#
loop_
_entity_poly.entity_id
_entity_poly.type
_entity_poly.pdbx_seq_one_letter_code
_entity_poly.pdbx_strand_id
1 'polypeptide(L)'
;MIYLNNKMMLHRLVLSTFSFLTLATCQTTQNSAKNEKVDHSTTVKTDTKSSTNVSTSATGTTTPKTEEPKMSVGLPPDADAVKEAEKTNANRTGIVYLKEGENKFVKEYQMNVTFKQMSEDSRCPKDVNCIWAGVATADVEFMGLATRPMTLQISTINDANKGYTKTQSFNGYNITLVSVTPETTSEKGFKALKGTYQIGLKFEKGDPVNTTVQRGGTTTK
;
A
#
# COMPACT_ATOMS: atom_id res chain seq x y z
N MET A 1 38.99 16.32 -44.33
CA MET A 1 39.87 15.92 -43.20
C MET A 1 39.00 15.30 -42.12
N ILE A 2 39.15 14.00 -41.92
CA ILE A 2 38.42 13.18 -40.95
C ILE A 2 39.20 13.23 -39.64
N TYR A 3 38.57 13.64 -38.53
CA TYR A 3 39.17 13.55 -37.20
C TYR A 3 38.49 12.41 -36.42
N LEU A 4 39.17 11.26 -36.36
CA LEU A 4 38.83 10.14 -35.49
C LEU A 4 39.33 10.46 -34.07
N ASN A 5 38.41 10.61 -33.11
CA ASN A 5 38.74 10.58 -31.69
C ASN A 5 38.54 9.17 -31.16
N ASN A 6 39.64 8.43 -31.04
CA ASN A 6 39.69 7.10 -30.47
C ASN A 6 39.99 7.24 -28.96
N LYS A 7 38.96 7.20 -28.10
CA LYS A 7 39.13 7.23 -26.64
C LYS A 7 39.33 5.80 -26.13
N MET A 8 40.60 5.39 -26.09
CA MET A 8 41.08 4.15 -25.49
C MET A 8 40.80 4.15 -23.98
N MET A 9 39.87 3.30 -23.52
CA MET A 9 39.54 3.12 -22.11
C MET A 9 40.39 1.96 -21.57
N LEU A 10 41.45 2.29 -20.85
CA LEU A 10 42.32 1.33 -20.16
C LEU A 10 41.56 0.78 -18.94
N HIS A 11 41.08 -0.47 -19.03
CA HIS A 11 40.44 -1.17 -17.93
C HIS A 11 41.48 -1.50 -16.84
N ARG A 12 41.33 -0.89 -15.65
CA ARG A 12 42.04 -1.32 -14.44
C ARG A 12 41.32 -2.52 -13.85
N LEU A 13 41.81 -3.69 -14.21
CA LEU A 13 41.39 -4.98 -13.67
C LEU A 13 41.98 -5.13 -12.26
N VAL A 14 41.18 -4.86 -11.24
CA VAL A 14 41.55 -5.10 -9.83
C VAL A 14 41.12 -6.53 -9.48
N LEU A 15 42.08 -7.45 -9.55
CA LEU A 15 41.96 -8.80 -8.98
C LEU A 15 41.98 -8.69 -7.45
N SER A 16 40.81 -8.75 -6.83
CA SER A 16 40.69 -8.97 -5.38
C SER A 16 40.54 -10.47 -5.14
N THR A 17 41.64 -11.16 -4.91
CA THR A 17 41.66 -12.49 -4.28
C THR A 17 41.57 -12.35 -2.76
N PHE A 18 41.26 -13.46 -2.09
CA PHE A 18 41.20 -13.69 -0.64
C PHE A 18 39.84 -13.36 0.01
N SER A 19 39.23 -14.21 0.84
CA SER A 19 39.65 -15.49 1.41
C SER A 19 38.40 -16.25 1.84
N PHE A 20 38.39 -17.56 1.65
CA PHE A 20 37.41 -18.46 2.24
C PHE A 20 37.59 -18.45 3.77
N LEU A 21 36.63 -17.89 4.51
CA LEU A 21 36.54 -18.10 5.96
C LEU A 21 35.68 -19.35 6.20
N THR A 22 36.33 -20.40 6.66
CA THR A 22 35.74 -21.68 7.01
C THR A 22 34.89 -21.61 8.28
N LEU A 23 33.89 -22.49 8.32
CA LEU A 23 32.80 -22.58 9.27
C LEU A 23 33.23 -22.70 10.75
N ALA A 24 32.44 -22.07 11.63
CA ALA A 24 32.21 -22.56 12.99
C ALA A 24 30.75 -23.03 13.08
N THR A 25 30.55 -24.34 13.09
CA THR A 25 29.27 -25.00 13.39
C THR A 25 29.05 -24.99 14.90
N CYS A 26 28.02 -24.30 15.38
CA CYS A 26 27.56 -24.44 16.76
C CYS A 26 26.47 -25.52 16.80
N GLN A 27 26.79 -26.70 17.33
CA GLN A 27 25.83 -27.76 17.67
C GLN A 27 25.74 -27.91 19.19
N THR A 28 24.49 -27.78 19.68
CA THR A 28 23.82 -28.61 20.69
C THR A 28 24.50 -28.91 22.03
N THR A 29 23.84 -28.50 23.12
CA THR A 29 23.37 -29.38 24.21
C THR A 29 22.37 -28.61 25.09
N GLN A 30 21.09 -28.97 25.02
CA GLN A 30 20.33 -29.75 26.02
C GLN A 30 19.84 -28.98 27.25
N ASN A 31 18.50 -28.97 27.34
CA ASN A 31 17.65 -28.90 28.53
C ASN A 31 18.33 -29.00 29.90
N SER A 32 17.98 -28.07 30.78
CA SER A 32 17.63 -28.40 32.16
C SER A 32 16.55 -27.45 32.66
N ALA A 33 15.38 -28.03 32.90
CA ALA A 33 14.37 -27.48 33.76
C ALA A 33 14.92 -27.35 35.19
N LYS A 34 14.70 -26.19 35.81
CA LYS A 34 14.49 -26.11 37.25
C LYS A 34 13.49 -25.01 37.54
N ASN A 35 12.33 -25.46 38.03
CA ASN A 35 11.36 -24.67 38.77
C ASN A 35 12.05 -24.01 39.96
N GLU A 36 11.80 -22.72 40.15
CA GLU A 36 11.78 -22.15 41.49
C GLU A 36 10.50 -21.31 41.67
N LYS A 37 9.85 -21.61 42.78
CA LYS A 37 8.50 -21.27 43.22
C LYS A 37 8.62 -20.13 44.23
N VAL A 38 7.99 -18.99 43.97
CA VAL A 38 7.55 -18.01 45.00
C VAL A 38 6.33 -17.28 44.42
N ASP A 39 5.09 -17.73 44.67
CA ASP A 39 4.22 -17.33 45.79
C ASP A 39 4.11 -15.81 46.04
N HIS A 40 3.08 -15.17 45.47
CA HIS A 40 2.22 -14.31 46.27
C HIS A 40 0.80 -14.23 45.69
N SER A 41 -0.11 -14.85 46.41
CA SER A 41 -1.56 -14.71 46.32
C SER A 41 -1.98 -13.33 46.82
N THR A 42 -2.93 -12.67 46.15
CA THR A 42 -3.99 -11.97 46.88
C THR A 42 -5.30 -12.10 46.12
N THR A 43 -6.25 -12.70 46.83
CA THR A 43 -7.64 -12.97 46.51
C THR A 43 -8.50 -11.71 46.63
N VAL A 44 -9.43 -11.48 45.70
CA VAL A 44 -10.72 -10.84 46.02
C VAL A 44 -11.85 -11.59 45.31
N LYS A 45 -12.79 -12.07 46.12
CA LYS A 45 -14.05 -12.74 45.77
C LYS A 45 -15.07 -11.68 45.32
N THR A 46 -15.74 -11.89 44.19
CA THR A 46 -17.18 -12.24 44.06
C THR A 46 -18.16 -11.16 44.53
N ASP A 47 -18.97 -10.64 43.59
CA ASP A 47 -20.43 -10.69 43.75
C ASP A 47 -21.18 -10.52 42.42
N THR A 48 -22.23 -11.33 42.33
CA THR A 48 -23.13 -11.61 41.20
C THR A 48 -24.37 -10.71 41.26
N LYS A 49 -24.79 -10.11 40.13
CA LYS A 49 -26.21 -9.91 39.75
C LYS A 49 -26.27 -9.40 38.30
N SER A 50 -26.63 -10.22 37.31
CA SER A 50 -28.01 -10.51 36.87
C SER A 50 -28.89 -9.26 36.79
N SER A 51 -29.15 -8.80 35.55
CA SER A 51 -30.49 -8.42 35.11
C SER A 51 -30.52 -8.22 33.59
N THR A 52 -31.01 -9.26 32.92
CA THR A 52 -31.80 -9.20 31.70
C THR A 52 -32.89 -8.13 31.82
N ASN A 53 -33.12 -7.36 30.76
CA ASN A 53 -34.46 -6.87 30.42
C ASN A 53 -34.59 -6.79 28.90
N VAL A 54 -35.27 -7.81 28.37
CA VAL A 54 -36.03 -7.75 27.12
C VAL A 54 -37.27 -6.91 27.41
N SER A 55 -37.59 -5.96 26.54
CA SER A 55 -38.95 -5.45 26.42
C SER A 55 -39.24 -5.18 24.95
N THR A 56 -39.92 -6.16 24.38
CA THR A 56 -40.77 -6.06 23.20
C THR A 56 -42.09 -5.40 23.60
N SER A 57 -42.55 -4.45 22.79
CA SER A 57 -43.96 -4.05 22.62
C SER A 57 -44.02 -3.38 21.22
N ALA A 58 -44.64 -3.93 20.17
CA ALA A 58 -46.09 -4.11 19.92
C ALA A 58 -46.81 -2.74 20.10
N THR A 59 -47.54 -2.11 19.16
CA THR A 59 -48.34 -2.53 17.98
C THR A 59 -48.87 -1.24 17.30
N GLY A 60 -49.21 -1.28 16.00
CA GLY A 60 -50.29 -0.44 15.43
C GLY A 60 -49.94 0.34 14.15
N THR A 61 -50.15 -0.21 12.94
CA THR A 61 -51.27 0.08 11.99
C THR A 61 -51.24 1.54 11.49
N THR A 62 -51.15 1.88 10.20
CA THR A 62 -52.14 1.60 9.15
C THR A 62 -51.63 2.10 7.79
N THR A 63 -51.79 1.28 6.75
CA THR A 63 -51.63 1.59 5.32
C THR A 63 -52.80 2.45 4.82
N PRO A 64 -52.55 3.45 3.96
CA PRO A 64 -53.51 3.77 2.90
C PRO A 64 -52.92 3.51 1.51
N LYS A 65 -53.62 2.63 0.79
CA LYS A 65 -53.48 2.31 -0.63
C LYS A 65 -53.91 3.52 -1.47
N THR A 66 -53.05 4.03 -2.34
CA THR A 66 -53.44 4.86 -3.49
C THR A 66 -52.48 4.60 -4.64
N GLU A 67 -52.93 3.72 -5.54
CA GLU A 67 -52.73 3.69 -6.99
C GLU A 67 -51.37 4.13 -7.55
N GLU A 68 -50.54 3.14 -7.90
CA GLU A 68 -49.36 3.30 -8.76
C GLU A 68 -49.77 3.72 -10.19
N PRO A 69 -49.22 4.82 -10.73
CA PRO A 69 -49.16 4.97 -12.18
C PRO A 69 -48.12 3.98 -12.71
N LYS A 70 -48.52 3.18 -13.71
CA LYS A 70 -47.68 2.19 -14.40
C LYS A 70 -46.43 2.87 -14.97
N MET A 71 -45.33 2.83 -14.22
CA MET A 71 -44.02 3.18 -14.74
C MET A 71 -43.56 2.06 -15.66
N SER A 72 -43.35 2.42 -16.91
CA SER A 72 -42.79 1.60 -17.98
C SER A 72 -41.66 0.72 -17.47
N VAL A 73 -41.76 -0.59 -17.67
CA VAL A 73 -40.68 -1.54 -17.37
C VAL A 73 -39.53 -1.21 -18.32
N GLY A 74 -38.61 -0.36 -17.86
CA GLY A 74 -37.36 -0.09 -18.54
C GLY A 74 -36.59 -1.40 -18.65
N LEU A 75 -36.08 -1.67 -19.86
CA LEU A 75 -35.19 -2.80 -20.11
C LEU A 75 -34.06 -2.82 -19.05
N PRO A 76 -33.67 -3.99 -18.53
CA PRO A 76 -32.52 -4.07 -17.63
C PRO A 76 -31.29 -3.49 -18.36
N PRO A 77 -30.44 -2.70 -17.68
CA PRO A 77 -29.23 -2.18 -18.30
C PRO A 77 -28.36 -3.35 -18.76
N ASP A 78 -28.00 -3.35 -20.04
CA ASP A 78 -27.14 -4.37 -20.63
C ASP A 78 -25.86 -4.51 -19.80
N ALA A 79 -25.40 -5.75 -19.62
CA ALA A 79 -24.23 -6.09 -18.79
C ALA A 79 -22.94 -5.36 -19.20
N ASP A 80 -22.92 -4.76 -20.39
CA ASP A 80 -21.81 -3.95 -20.89
C ASP A 80 -21.92 -2.47 -20.50
N ALA A 81 -23.13 -1.93 -20.30
CA ALA A 81 -23.34 -0.57 -19.78
C ALA A 81 -22.97 -0.45 -18.29
N VAL A 82 -23.15 -1.50 -17.50
CA VAL A 82 -22.67 -1.54 -16.09
C VAL A 82 -21.14 -1.62 -16.01
N LYS A 83 -20.48 -2.35 -16.91
CA LYS A 83 -19.00 -2.38 -17.00
C LYS A 83 -18.43 -1.02 -17.43
N GLU A 84 -19.15 -0.29 -18.27
CA GLU A 84 -18.75 1.04 -18.71
C GLU A 84 -18.97 2.11 -17.63
N ALA A 85 -20.04 1.96 -16.81
CA ALA A 85 -20.31 2.79 -15.64
C ALA A 85 -19.29 2.59 -14.50
N GLU A 86 -18.76 1.38 -14.30
CA GLU A 86 -17.68 1.12 -13.34
C GLU A 86 -16.35 1.75 -13.77
N LYS A 87 -16.02 1.70 -15.08
CA LYS A 87 -14.84 2.38 -15.64
C LYS A 87 -14.92 3.91 -15.55
N THR A 88 -16.10 4.50 -15.64
CA THR A 88 -16.27 5.97 -15.52
C THR A 88 -16.19 6.46 -14.07
N ASN A 89 -16.53 5.64 -13.08
CA ASN A 89 -16.44 6.04 -11.66
C ASN A 89 -15.00 6.05 -11.11
N ALA A 90 -14.09 5.24 -11.66
CA ALA A 90 -12.66 5.33 -11.33
C ALA A 90 -12.00 6.65 -11.79
N ASN A 91 -12.62 7.37 -12.74
CA ASN A 91 -12.11 8.64 -13.25
C ASN A 91 -12.59 9.84 -12.42
N ARG A 92 -13.76 9.76 -11.77
CA ARG A 92 -14.35 10.90 -11.04
C ARG A 92 -13.65 11.25 -9.72
N THR A 93 -12.83 10.35 -9.18
CA THR A 93 -12.19 10.52 -7.86
C THR A 93 -10.69 10.78 -7.93
N GLY A 94 -10.07 10.76 -9.12
CA GLY A 94 -8.61 10.90 -9.28
C GLY A 94 -7.80 9.75 -8.66
N ILE A 95 -8.46 8.64 -8.28
CA ILE A 95 -7.85 7.46 -7.69
C ILE A 95 -7.76 6.35 -8.74
N VAL A 96 -6.55 5.89 -9.00
CA VAL A 96 -6.29 4.75 -9.87
C VAL A 96 -6.12 3.50 -9.02
N TYR A 97 -6.97 2.52 -9.23
CA TYR A 97 -6.83 1.20 -8.62
C TYR A 97 -6.07 0.24 -9.53
N LEU A 98 -5.16 -0.53 -8.94
CA LEU A 98 -4.37 -1.56 -9.63
C LEU A 98 -4.27 -2.82 -8.76
N LYS A 99 -4.42 -4.00 -9.38
CA LYS A 99 -4.10 -5.29 -8.76
C LYS A 99 -2.60 -5.56 -8.81
N GLU A 100 -2.12 -6.42 -7.92
CA GLU A 100 -0.72 -6.82 -7.90
C GLU A 100 -0.30 -7.45 -9.23
N GLY A 101 0.81 -6.97 -9.79
CA GLY A 101 1.29 -7.31 -11.13
C GLY A 101 0.58 -6.58 -12.27
N GLU A 102 -0.47 -5.79 -12.02
CA GLU A 102 -1.20 -5.06 -13.05
C GLU A 102 -0.41 -3.84 -13.54
N ASN A 103 -0.41 -3.66 -14.86
CA ASN A 103 0.12 -2.50 -15.55
C ASN A 103 -1.05 -1.74 -16.20
N LYS A 104 -1.11 -0.43 -15.96
CA LYS A 104 -2.14 0.44 -16.51
C LYS A 104 -1.54 1.75 -17.02
N PHE A 105 -1.85 2.08 -18.28
CA PHE A 105 -1.58 3.42 -18.80
C PHE A 105 -2.72 4.37 -18.39
N VAL A 106 -2.39 5.36 -17.58
CA VAL A 106 -3.32 6.40 -17.12
C VAL A 106 -3.19 7.59 -18.05
N LYS A 107 -4.15 7.73 -18.98
CA LYS A 107 -4.11 8.71 -20.07
C LYS A 107 -4.06 10.14 -19.54
N GLU A 108 -4.81 10.41 -18.48
CA GLU A 108 -4.95 11.71 -17.83
C GLU A 108 -3.60 12.26 -17.34
N TYR A 109 -2.70 11.38 -16.90
CA TYR A 109 -1.39 11.76 -16.38
C TYR A 109 -0.23 11.38 -17.32
N GLN A 110 -0.55 10.84 -18.51
CA GLN A 110 0.42 10.40 -19.52
C GLN A 110 1.52 9.50 -18.96
N MET A 111 1.15 8.56 -18.10
CA MET A 111 2.08 7.64 -17.45
C MET A 111 1.56 6.22 -17.43
N ASN A 112 2.48 5.29 -17.53
CA ASN A 112 2.28 3.90 -17.24
C ASN A 112 2.58 3.66 -15.74
N VAL A 113 1.63 3.05 -15.05
CA VAL A 113 1.73 2.70 -13.64
C VAL A 113 1.63 1.20 -13.53
N THR A 114 2.62 0.56 -12.90
CA THR A 114 2.61 -0.87 -12.62
C THR A 114 2.72 -1.09 -11.13
N PHE A 115 1.70 -1.71 -10.54
CA PHE A 115 1.80 -2.16 -9.15
C PHE A 115 2.57 -3.48 -9.15
N LYS A 116 3.83 -3.45 -8.71
CA LYS A 116 4.71 -4.62 -8.78
C LYS A 116 4.30 -5.66 -7.75
N GLN A 117 4.31 -5.26 -6.48
CA GLN A 117 3.99 -6.08 -5.32
C GLN A 117 3.90 -5.24 -4.05
N MET A 118 3.35 -5.81 -2.99
CA MET A 118 3.59 -5.32 -1.63
C MET A 118 4.96 -5.79 -1.16
N SER A 119 5.81 -4.86 -0.71
CA SER A 119 7.12 -5.17 -0.13
C SER A 119 6.99 -5.61 1.33
N GLU A 120 6.03 -5.03 2.05
CA GLU A 120 5.68 -5.39 3.43
C GLU A 120 4.21 -5.07 3.73
N ASP A 121 3.61 -5.87 4.61
CA ASP A 121 2.33 -5.57 5.22
C ASP A 121 2.31 -6.06 6.66
N SER A 122 2.33 -5.12 7.58
CA SER A 122 2.26 -5.31 9.03
C SER A 122 1.02 -4.64 9.62
N ARG A 123 0.04 -4.28 8.78
CA ARG A 123 -1.20 -3.64 9.23
C ARG A 123 -1.88 -4.51 10.27
N CYS A 124 -2.46 -3.84 11.27
CA CYS A 124 -3.21 -4.50 12.32
C CYS A 124 -4.33 -5.36 11.70
N PRO A 125 -4.37 -6.68 11.97
CA PRO A 125 -5.44 -7.53 11.48
C PRO A 125 -6.81 -7.02 11.91
N LYS A 126 -7.79 -7.09 11.00
CA LYS A 126 -9.12 -6.52 11.23
C LYS A 126 -9.92 -7.20 12.36
N ASP A 127 -9.48 -8.37 12.78
CA ASP A 127 -10.11 -9.26 13.77
C ASP A 127 -9.39 -9.24 15.13
N VAL A 128 -8.41 -8.36 15.32
CA VAL A 128 -7.71 -8.20 16.61
C VAL A 128 -7.69 -6.75 17.07
N ASN A 129 -7.41 -6.53 18.35
CA ASN A 129 -7.23 -5.20 18.92
C ASN A 129 -5.74 -4.89 19.06
N CYS A 130 -5.18 -4.10 18.15
CA CYS A 130 -3.77 -3.68 18.22
C CYS A 130 -3.61 -2.34 18.93
N ILE A 131 -2.49 -2.20 19.64
CA ILE A 131 -2.06 -0.92 20.21
C ILE A 131 -1.58 0.03 19.09
N TRP A 132 -1.06 -0.50 17.97
CA TRP A 132 -0.56 0.25 16.83
C TRP A 132 -1.13 -0.29 15.51
N ALA A 133 -1.42 0.60 14.55
CA ALA A 133 -2.09 0.26 13.28
C ALA A 133 -1.19 -0.46 12.26
N GLY A 134 0.13 -0.48 12.46
CA GLY A 134 1.09 -1.07 11.53
C GLY A 134 1.29 -0.26 10.24
N VAL A 135 2.03 -0.83 9.29
CA VAL A 135 2.36 -0.20 8.00
C VAL A 135 2.32 -1.22 6.87
N ALA A 136 1.90 -0.76 5.70
CA ALA A 136 2.01 -1.49 4.44
C ALA A 136 2.76 -0.61 3.44
N THR A 137 3.71 -1.20 2.70
CA THR A 137 4.52 -0.51 1.69
C THR A 137 4.45 -1.20 0.33
N ALA A 138 4.02 -0.47 -0.70
CA ALA A 138 3.86 -0.96 -2.06
C ALA A 138 5.08 -0.56 -2.91
N ASP A 139 5.58 -1.51 -3.71
CA ASP A 139 6.52 -1.24 -4.79
C ASP A 139 5.71 -0.90 -6.06
N VAL A 140 5.79 0.36 -6.51
CA VAL A 140 5.08 0.83 -7.69
C VAL A 140 6.08 1.37 -8.71
N GLU A 141 6.01 0.83 -9.92
CA GLU A 141 6.82 1.27 -11.04
C GLU A 141 6.06 2.30 -11.87
N PHE A 142 6.69 3.44 -12.11
CA PHE A 142 6.16 4.54 -12.91
C PHE A 142 7.02 4.76 -14.15
N MET A 143 6.39 4.99 -15.29
CA MET A 143 7.06 5.33 -16.54
C MET A 143 6.24 6.39 -17.28
N GLY A 144 6.81 7.58 -17.47
CA GLY A 144 6.24 8.60 -18.34
C GLY A 144 6.51 8.30 -19.82
N LEU A 145 5.90 9.05 -20.73
CA LEU A 145 6.05 8.84 -22.19
C LEU A 145 7.50 8.90 -22.69
N ALA A 146 8.35 9.68 -22.03
CA ALA A 146 9.73 9.93 -22.43
C ALA A 146 10.73 9.65 -21.28
N THR A 147 10.31 8.96 -20.22
CA THR A 147 11.18 8.64 -19.08
C THR A 147 11.44 7.14 -19.00
N ARG A 148 12.53 6.74 -18.34
CA ARG A 148 12.76 5.33 -18.00
C ARG A 148 11.81 4.91 -16.87
N PRO A 149 11.46 3.60 -16.76
CA PRO A 149 10.77 3.07 -15.60
C PRO A 149 11.55 3.34 -14.31
N MET A 150 10.85 3.77 -13.26
CA MET A 150 11.39 3.94 -11.92
C MET A 150 10.45 3.30 -10.91
N THR A 151 10.99 2.44 -10.04
CA THR A 151 10.24 1.86 -8.93
C THR A 151 10.37 2.72 -7.70
N LEU A 152 9.24 3.13 -7.13
CA LEU A 152 9.14 3.92 -5.91
C LEU A 152 8.37 3.14 -4.85
N GLN A 153 8.81 3.25 -3.59
CA GLN A 153 8.11 2.69 -2.45
C GLN A 153 7.13 3.71 -1.88
N ILE A 154 5.87 3.32 -1.78
CA ILE A 154 4.80 4.16 -1.22
C ILE A 154 4.15 3.41 -0.06
N SER A 155 4.16 4.00 1.12
CA SER A 155 3.66 3.40 2.36
C SER A 155 2.28 3.93 2.74
N THR A 156 1.56 3.26 3.64
CA THR A 156 0.28 3.74 4.17
C THR A 156 0.42 4.89 5.17
N ILE A 157 1.62 5.07 5.74
CA ILE A 157 1.98 6.11 6.70
C ILE A 157 3.16 6.96 6.19
N ASN A 158 3.36 8.12 6.81
CA ASN A 158 4.51 8.97 6.58
C ASN A 158 5.34 9.07 7.87
N ASP A 159 6.52 8.43 7.88
CA ASP A 159 7.46 8.46 8.99
C ASP A 159 8.89 8.43 8.43
N ALA A 160 9.48 9.61 8.27
CA ALA A 160 10.81 9.78 7.71
C ALA A 160 11.90 9.09 8.54
N ASN A 161 11.72 8.95 9.86
CA ASN A 161 12.71 8.28 10.72
C ASN A 161 12.78 6.78 10.45
N LYS A 162 11.71 6.20 9.93
CA LYS A 162 11.61 4.78 9.56
C LYS A 162 11.71 4.54 8.05
N GLY A 163 11.88 5.60 7.27
CA GLY A 163 11.91 5.52 5.80
C GLY A 163 10.55 5.32 5.15
N TYR A 164 9.45 5.49 5.87
CA TYR A 164 8.10 5.34 5.31
C TYR A 164 7.61 6.65 4.71
N THR A 165 7.21 6.58 3.45
CA THR A 165 6.76 7.75 2.71
C THR A 165 5.39 7.48 2.10
N LYS A 166 4.39 8.24 2.53
CA LYS A 166 3.01 8.06 2.05
C LYS A 166 2.76 8.62 0.64
N THR A 167 3.57 9.59 0.25
CA THR A 167 3.45 10.32 -1.01
C THR A 167 4.79 10.38 -1.72
N GLN A 168 4.84 9.95 -2.98
CA GLN A 168 6.02 10.04 -3.83
C GLN A 168 5.80 11.02 -4.98
N SER A 169 6.84 11.71 -5.41
CA SER A 169 6.75 12.63 -6.55
C SER A 169 7.31 11.99 -7.82
N PHE A 170 6.54 12.02 -8.90
CA PHE A 170 6.99 11.55 -10.22
C PHE A 170 6.37 12.38 -11.34
N ASN A 171 7.20 12.83 -12.29
CA ASN A 171 6.78 13.55 -13.49
C ASN A 171 5.85 14.75 -13.21
N GLY A 172 6.11 15.51 -12.13
CA GLY A 172 5.30 16.67 -11.74
C GLY A 172 3.99 16.35 -11.02
N TYR A 173 3.79 15.10 -10.58
CA TYR A 173 2.66 14.69 -9.76
C TYR A 173 3.13 14.22 -8.38
N ASN A 174 2.30 14.43 -7.37
CA ASN A 174 2.36 13.81 -6.06
C ASN A 174 1.40 12.62 -6.05
N ILE A 175 1.94 11.42 -5.83
CA ILE A 175 1.21 10.16 -5.85
C ILE A 175 1.11 9.64 -4.42
N THR A 176 -0.10 9.53 -3.90
CA THR A 176 -0.38 9.10 -2.53
C THR A 176 -1.04 7.73 -2.52
N LEU A 177 -0.55 6.82 -1.67
CA LEU A 177 -1.24 5.56 -1.40
C LEU A 177 -2.43 5.82 -0.47
N VAL A 178 -3.65 5.63 -0.98
CA VAL A 178 -4.91 5.93 -0.27
C VAL A 178 -5.70 4.68 0.10
N SER A 179 -5.42 3.54 -0.54
CA SER A 179 -6.13 2.29 -0.29
C SER A 179 -5.21 1.10 -0.49
N VAL A 180 -5.32 0.10 0.38
CA VAL A 180 -4.66 -1.21 0.23
C VAL A 180 -5.66 -2.28 0.65
N THR A 181 -5.97 -3.20 -0.24
CA THR A 181 -6.90 -4.31 0.00
C THR A 181 -6.28 -5.61 -0.49
N PRO A 182 -6.56 -6.77 0.11
CA PRO A 182 -7.36 -6.96 1.33
C PRO A 182 -6.63 -6.50 2.60
N GLU A 183 -7.36 -6.39 3.70
CA GLU A 183 -6.78 -6.28 5.05
C GLU A 183 -6.32 -7.66 5.54
N THR A 184 -5.34 -7.68 6.45
CA THR A 184 -4.88 -8.90 7.11
C THR A 184 -5.93 -9.42 8.09
N THR A 185 -5.90 -10.73 8.35
CA THR A 185 -6.61 -11.38 9.47
C THR A 185 -5.64 -12.18 10.31
N SER A 186 -6.05 -12.60 11.51
CA SER A 186 -5.25 -13.50 12.37
C SER A 186 -4.88 -14.80 11.66
N GLU A 187 -5.73 -15.25 10.72
CA GLU A 187 -5.52 -16.46 9.93
C GLU A 187 -4.70 -16.19 8.65
N LYS A 188 -4.87 -15.01 8.03
CA LYS A 188 -4.25 -14.66 6.74
C LYS A 188 -3.43 -13.38 6.87
N GLY A 189 -2.15 -13.55 7.19
CA GLY A 189 -1.17 -12.47 7.18
C GLY A 189 -0.58 -12.19 5.79
N PHE A 190 0.38 -11.28 5.74
CA PHE A 190 1.03 -10.78 4.51
C PHE A 190 1.39 -11.86 3.49
N LYS A 191 2.04 -12.95 3.95
CA LYS A 191 2.50 -14.05 3.07
C LYS A 191 1.35 -14.77 2.36
N ALA A 192 0.21 -14.94 3.01
CA ALA A 192 -0.95 -15.63 2.46
C ALA A 192 -1.71 -14.77 1.44
N LEU A 193 -1.51 -13.45 1.49
CA LEU A 193 -2.21 -12.47 0.65
C LEU A 193 -1.37 -12.00 -0.55
N LYS A 194 -0.12 -12.45 -0.69
CA LYS A 194 0.74 -12.14 -1.83
C LYS A 194 0.04 -12.50 -3.15
N GLY A 195 0.11 -11.60 -4.13
CA GLY A 195 -0.54 -11.72 -5.43
C GLY A 195 -2.03 -11.40 -5.44
N THR A 196 -2.63 -11.13 -4.27
CA THR A 196 -4.07 -10.80 -4.16
C THR A 196 -4.32 -9.34 -3.84
N TYR A 197 -3.25 -8.55 -3.65
CA TYR A 197 -3.38 -7.16 -3.28
C TYR A 197 -3.95 -6.32 -4.43
N GLN A 198 -4.69 -5.29 -4.04
CA GLN A 198 -5.12 -4.18 -4.88
C GLN A 198 -4.83 -2.89 -4.10
N ILE A 199 -4.19 -1.94 -4.77
CA ILE A 199 -3.88 -0.62 -4.21
C ILE A 199 -4.70 0.45 -4.92
N GLY A 200 -4.96 1.57 -4.22
CA GLY A 200 -5.51 2.80 -4.77
C GLY A 200 -4.50 3.93 -4.65
N LEU A 201 -4.15 4.53 -5.78
CA LEU A 201 -3.19 5.63 -5.88
C LEU A 201 -3.93 6.91 -6.27
N LYS A 202 -3.83 7.94 -5.43
CA LYS A 202 -4.35 9.28 -5.74
C LYS A 202 -3.25 10.11 -6.38
N PHE A 203 -3.56 10.79 -7.47
CA PHE A 203 -2.64 11.66 -8.19
C PHE A 203 -3.06 13.12 -8.02
N GLU A 204 -2.15 13.94 -7.52
CA GLU A 204 -2.34 15.39 -7.39
C GLU A 204 -1.22 16.10 -8.14
N LYS A 205 -1.53 17.23 -8.78
CA LYS A 205 -0.50 18.02 -9.46
C LYS A 205 0.48 18.54 -8.41
N GLY A 206 1.77 18.25 -8.59
CA GLY A 206 2.81 18.77 -7.72
C GLY A 206 2.97 20.27 -7.90
N ASP A 207 3.53 20.94 -6.89
CA ASP A 207 3.85 22.35 -6.99
C ASP A 207 4.79 22.57 -8.18
N PRO A 208 4.54 23.59 -9.04
CA PRO A 208 5.48 23.91 -10.10
C PRO A 208 6.81 24.29 -9.45
N VAL A 209 7.86 23.52 -9.74
CA VAL A 209 9.23 23.87 -9.39
C VAL A 209 9.52 25.24 -10.01
N ASN A 210 9.60 26.27 -9.17
CA ASN A 210 10.00 27.61 -9.60
C ASN A 210 11.51 27.60 -9.80
N THR A 211 11.94 27.28 -11.02
CA THR A 211 13.36 27.23 -11.41
C THR A 211 13.93 28.66 -11.49
N THR A 212 14.15 29.30 -10.34
CA THR A 212 14.82 30.61 -10.25
C THR A 212 15.94 30.62 -9.20
N VAL A 213 16.74 29.56 -9.10
CA VAL A 213 18.05 29.59 -8.41
C VAL A 213 18.90 28.49 -9.07
N GLN A 214 19.91 28.74 -9.91
CA GLN A 214 21.24 29.27 -9.60
C GLN A 214 21.93 29.58 -10.94
N ARG A 215 22.11 30.86 -11.28
CA ARG A 215 23.14 31.32 -12.24
C ARG A 215 24.02 32.34 -11.52
N GLY A 216 24.72 31.89 -10.49
CA GLY A 216 25.76 32.66 -9.80
C GLY A 216 27.12 32.18 -10.26
N GLY A 217 27.68 32.80 -11.29
CA GLY A 217 29.07 32.60 -11.67
C GLY A 217 29.98 33.32 -10.68
N THR A 218 30.93 32.60 -10.10
CA THR A 218 31.99 33.18 -9.28
C THR A 218 33.18 33.51 -10.18
N THR A 219 33.35 34.79 -10.51
CA THR A 219 34.64 35.32 -10.99
C THR A 219 35.36 35.90 -9.78
N THR A 220 36.40 35.21 -9.31
CA THR A 220 37.33 35.72 -8.30
C THR A 220 38.35 36.60 -9.00
N LYS A 221 38.52 37.83 -8.50
CA LYS A 221 39.55 38.80 -8.88
C LYS A 221 40.92 38.41 -8.34
#